data_AF-A0A2G9Y5X1-F1
#
_entry.id   AF-A0A2G9Y5X1-F1
#
_cell.length_a   1.000
_cell.length_b   1.000
_cell.length_c   1.000
_cell.angle_alpha   90.00
_cell.angle_beta   90.00
_cell.angle_gamma   90.00
#
_symmetry.space_group_name_H-M   'P 1'
#
loop_
_entity.id
_entity.type
_entity.pdbx_description
1 polymer ?
#
loop_
_entity_poly.entity_id
_entity_poly.type
_entity_poly.pdbx_seq_one_letter_code
_entity_poly.pdbx_strand_id
1 'polypeptide(L)' 'MVVVTKKKGESKDSLFRKFSRAFMDEDIVNTLKKKQFYKKPSLIRKEEEKERLKKRHQKRFYRRIKYD' A
#
# COMPACT_ATOMS: atom_id res chain seq x y z
N MET A 1 3.88 0.84 13.10
CA MET A 1 4.61 -0.27 13.76
C MET A 1 3.60 -1.36 13.95
N VAL A 2 3.75 -2.47 13.23
CA VAL A 2 2.75 -3.56 13.27
C VAL A 2 3.05 -4.49 14.43
N VAL A 3 2.09 -4.63 15.34
CA VAL A 3 2.11 -5.61 16.43
C VAL A 3 0.91 -6.51 16.28
N VAL A 4 1.12 -7.82 16.28
CA VAL A 4 0.04 -8.81 16.24
C VAL A 4 0.20 -9.76 17.42
N THR A 5 -0.83 -9.79 18.27
CA THR A 5 -0.89 -10.65 19.44
C THR A 5 -1.68 -11.91 19.14
N LYS A 6 -1.14 -13.08 19.47
CA LYS A 6 -1.80 -14.37 19.27
C LYS A 6 -2.94 -14.57 20.27
N LYS A 7 -4.11 -14.98 19.79
CA LYS A 7 -5.24 -15.39 20.66
C LYS A 7 -5.21 -16.89 20.96
N LYS A 8 -5.82 -17.31 22.08
CA LYS A 8 -5.98 -18.73 22.43
C LYS A 8 -6.81 -19.44 21.35
N GLY A 9 -6.30 -20.56 20.85
CA GLY A 9 -6.93 -21.32 19.74
C GLY A 9 -6.61 -20.81 18.33
N GLU A 10 -5.82 -19.74 18.18
CA GLU A 10 -5.43 -19.24 16.87
C GLU A 10 -4.27 -20.04 16.27
N SER A 11 -4.40 -20.44 15.00
CA SER A 11 -3.32 -21.09 14.26
C SER A 11 -2.22 -20.09 13.88
N LYS A 12 -0.99 -20.59 13.70
CA LYS A 12 0.14 -19.75 13.27
C LYS A 12 -0.12 -19.11 11.91
N ASP A 13 -0.75 -19.84 10.98
CA ASP A 13 -1.05 -19.33 9.64
C ASP A 13 -2.04 -18.15 9.67
N SER A 14 -3.06 -18.22 10.54
CA SER A 14 -4.00 -17.12 10.72
C SER A 14 -3.29 -15.87 11.25
N LEU A 15 -2.36 -16.06 12.20
CA LEU A 15 -1.53 -14.98 12.73
C LEU A 15 -0.65 -14.33 11.65
N PHE A 16 0.04 -15.14 10.83
CA PHE A 16 0.85 -14.64 9.73
C PHE A 16 0.02 -13.89 8.70
N ARG A 17 -1.18 -14.37 8.36
CA ARG A 17 -2.09 -13.66 7.45
C ARG A 17 -2.51 -12.30 8.00
N LYS A 18 -2.81 -12.22 9.30
CA LYS A 18 -3.14 -10.93 9.96
C LYS A 18 -1.96 -9.98 9.93
N PHE A 19 -0.76 -10.46 10.24
CA PHE A 19 0.46 -9.68 10.14
C PHE A 19 0.69 -9.17 8.72
N SER A 20 0.65 -10.04 7.71
CA SER A 20 0.86 -9.66 6.31
C SER A 20 -0.14 -8.62 5.85
N ARG A 21 -1.42 -8.74 6.25
CA ARG A 21 -2.43 -7.72 5.96
C ARG A 21 -2.09 -6.40 6.64
N ALA A 22 -1.87 -6.39 7.95
CA ALA A 22 -1.54 -5.16 8.68
C ALA A 22 -0.26 -4.48 8.17
N PHE A 23 0.76 -5.27 7.80
CA PHE A 23 2.02 -4.79 7.25
C PHE A 23 1.87 -4.17 5.86
N MET A 24 0.99 -4.74 5.02
CA MET A 24 0.63 -4.15 3.73
C MET A 24 -0.24 -2.90 3.90
N ASP A 25 -1.19 -2.91 4.83
CA ASP A 25 -2.10 -1.78 5.11
C ASP A 25 -1.34 -0.55 5.64
N GLU A 26 -0.31 -0.75 6.48
CA GLU A 26 0.57 0.33 6.94
C GLU A 26 1.55 0.85 5.86
N ASP A 27 1.57 0.27 4.66
CA ASP A 27 2.43 0.66 3.53
C ASP A 27 3.93 0.76 3.90
N ILE A 28 4.38 -0.07 4.85
CA ILE A 28 5.72 0.03 5.45
C ILE A 28 6.81 -0.15 4.38
N VAL A 29 6.66 -1.14 3.51
CA VAL A 29 7.66 -1.46 2.47
C VAL A 29 7.89 -0.28 1.54
N ASN A 30 6.81 0.32 1.04
CA ASN A 30 6.91 1.44 0.10
C ASN A 30 7.47 2.68 0.78
N THR A 31 7.09 2.91 2.04
CA THR A 31 7.63 4.02 2.85
C THR A 31 9.14 3.89 3.03
N LEU A 32 9.63 2.71 3.39
CA LEU A 32 11.06 2.45 3.54
C LEU A 32 11.81 2.59 2.22
N LYS A 33 11.27 2.04 1.11
CA LYS A 33 11.87 2.19 -0.22
C LYS A 33 11.98 3.65 -0.67
N LYS A 34 10.95 4.47 -0.39
CA LYS A 34 10.97 5.92 -0.71
C LYS A 34 12.03 6.68 0.08
N LYS A 35 12.33 6.22 1.31
CA LYS A 35 13.31 6.85 2.22
C LYS A 35 14.72 6.26 2.10
N GLN A 36 14.89 5.15 1.37
CA GLN A 36 16.18 4.46 1.24
C GLN A 36 17.26 5.35 0.61
N PHE A 37 16.87 6.24 -0.30
CA PHE A 37 17.78 7.16 -0.98
C PHE A 37 17.22 8.57 -0.94
N TYR A 38 18.11 9.57 -0.84
CA TYR A 38 17.71 10.96 -0.99
C TYR A 38 17.17 11.19 -2.40
N LYS A 39 16.06 11.93 -2.47
CA LYS A 39 15.44 12.33 -3.72
C LYS A 39 15.16 13.82 -3.69
N LYS A 40 15.56 14.53 -4.75
CA LYS A 40 15.27 15.96 -4.88
C LYS A 40 13.75 16.20 -4.81
N PRO A 41 13.28 17.25 -4.11
CA PRO A 41 11.85 17.54 -3.96
C PRO A 41 11.08 17.64 -5.28
N SER A 42 11.72 18.15 -6.34
CA SER A 42 11.12 18.23 -7.68
C SER A 42 10.77 16.86 -8.27
N LEU A 43 11.62 15.86 -8.06
CA LEU A 43 11.39 14.50 -8.54
C LEU A 43 10.30 13.79 -7.74
N ILE A 44 10.21 14.07 -6.44
CA ILE A 44 9.12 13.57 -5.58
C ILE A 44 7.77 14.08 -6.10
N ARG A 45 7.63 15.40 -6.29
CA ARG A 45 6.39 16.02 -6.80
C ARG A 45 5.97 15.46 -8.16
N LYS A 46 6.94 15.27 -9.07
CA LYS A 46 6.69 14.70 -10.40
C LYS A 46 6.13 13.27 -10.33
N GLU A 47 6.64 12.44 -9.42
CA GLU A 47 6.15 11.08 -9.24
C GLU A 47 4.79 11.02 -8.57
N GLU A 48 4.55 11.85 -7.56
CA GLU A 48 3.25 11.96 -6.89
C GLU A 48 2.15 12.36 -7.89
N GLU A 49 2.44 13.31 -8.77
CA GLU A 49 1.52 13.68 -9.83
C GLU A 49 1.25 12.54 -10.83
N LYS A 50 2.31 11.83 -11.24
CA LYS A 50 2.19 10.66 -12.12
C LYS A 50 1.29 9.57 -11.50
N GLU A 51 1.51 9.25 -10.23
CA GLU A 51 0.69 8.27 -9.49
C GLU A 51 -0.75 8.76 -9.31
N ARG A 52 -0.98 10.05 -9.05
CA ARG A 52 -2.32 10.65 -8.99
C ARG A 52 -3.07 10.49 -10.31
N LEU A 53 -2.42 10.75 -11.44
CA LEU A 53 -3.00 10.60 -12.77
C LEU A 53 -3.34 9.13 -13.06
N LYS A 54 -2.42 8.20 -12.79
CA LYS A 54 -2.69 6.76 -12.94
C LYS A 54 -3.92 6.31 -12.14
N LYS A 55 -4.02 6.71 -10.87
CA LYS A 55 -5.18 6.38 -10.02
C LYS A 55 -6.49 6.95 -10.58
N ARG A 56 -6.47 8.15 -11.16
CA ARG A 56 -7.63 8.74 -11.85
C ARG A 56 -8.03 7.92 -13.07
N HIS A 57 -7.07 7.51 -13.90
CA HIS A 57 -7.33 6.68 -15.08
C HIS A 57 -7.91 5.32 -14.72
N GLN A 58 -7.34 4.62 -13.73
CA GLN A 58 -7.87 3.34 -13.24
C GLN A 58 -9.32 3.48 -12.75
N LYS A 59 -9.63 4.50 -11.93
CA LYS A 59 -11.00 4.73 -11.46
C LYS A 59 -12.00 4.95 -12.60
N ARG A 60 -11.60 5.66 -13.66
CA ARG A 60 -12.45 5.88 -14.84
C ARG A 60 -12.70 4.59 -15.61
N PHE A 61 -11.66 3.78 -15.80
CA PHE A 61 -11.77 2.47 -16.47
C PHE A 61 -12.71 1.51 -15.73
N TYR A 62 -12.55 1.38 -14.41
CA TYR A 62 -13.45 0.55 -13.59
C TYR A 62 -14.89 1.05 -13.59
N ARG A 63 -15.12 2.37 -13.64
CA ARG A 63 -16.47 2.92 -13.76
C ARG A 63 -17.10 2.57 -15.11
N ARG A 64 -16.35 2.68 -16.21
CA ARG A 64 -16.86 2.32 -17.54
C ARG A 64 -17.32 0.85 -17.58
N ILE A 65 -16.48 -0.08 -17.15
CA ILE A 65 -16.83 -1.52 -17.14
C ILE A 65 -18.02 -1.87 -16.23
N LYS A 66 -18.26 -1.12 -15.15
CA LYS A 66 -19.32 -1.44 -14.18
C LYS A 66 -20.71 -1.01 -14.63
N TYR A 67 -20.80 -0.02 -15.54
CA TYR A 67 -22.05 0.61 -15.96
C TYR A 67 -22.32 0.46 -17.48
N ASP A 68 -21.40 -0.17 -18.22
CA ASP A 68 -21.65 -0.79 -19.53
C ASP A 68 -22.10 -2.25 -19.31
#